data_AF-A0A536ZQ88-F1
#
_entry.id   AF-A0A536ZQ88-F1
#
_cell.length_a   1.000
_cell.length_b   1.000
_cell.length_c   1.000
_cell.angle_alpha   90.00
_cell.angle_beta   90.00
_cell.angle_gamma   90.00
#
_symmetry.space_group_name_H-M   'P 1'
#
loop_
_entity.id
_entity.type
_entity.pdbx_description
1 polymer ?
#
loop_
_entity_poly.entity_id
_entity_poly.type
_entity_poly.pdbx_seq_one_letter_code
_entity_poly.pdbx_strand_id
1 'polypeptide(L)'
;MIIRRVVFCVASFLLSVVSIAGPVESYRTGPEYCPHDRAPTATTLTEKEVIERARTLLPHDFCGPDSFVSGCDADSEWANGAWRVFVQQYRHSGDRKDRGGLTHSYVILDRVGNCLANIPGTELGARN
;
A
#
# COMPACT_ATOMS: atom_id res chain seq x y z
N MET A 1 -72.91 -2.80 -7.27
CA MET A 1 -72.13 -2.49 -6.05
C MET A 1 -71.36 -3.76 -5.69
N ILE A 2 -70.03 -3.89 -5.68
CA ILE A 2 -68.92 -2.97 -5.43
C ILE A 2 -67.73 -3.37 -6.33
N ILE A 3 -67.04 -2.37 -6.86
CA ILE A 3 -65.79 -2.46 -7.62
C ILE A 3 -64.65 -2.82 -6.66
N ARG A 4 -63.84 -3.85 -6.96
CA ARG A 4 -62.49 -3.97 -6.41
C ARG A 4 -61.51 -4.43 -7.49
N ARG A 5 -60.86 -3.43 -8.10
CA ARG A 5 -59.63 -3.55 -8.87
C ARG A 5 -58.53 -4.01 -7.90
N VAL A 6 -57.83 -5.11 -8.21
CA VAL A 6 -56.53 -5.40 -7.62
C VAL A 6 -55.53 -5.45 -8.77
N VAL A 7 -54.92 -4.30 -8.98
CA VAL A 7 -53.71 -4.13 -9.78
C VAL A 7 -52.59 -4.83 -9.01
N PHE A 8 -52.04 -5.92 -9.55
CA PHE A 8 -50.79 -6.46 -9.04
C PHE A 8 -49.64 -5.74 -9.73
N CYS A 9 -49.07 -4.77 -9.00
CA CYS A 9 -47.87 -4.04 -9.38
C CYS A 9 -46.66 -4.97 -9.53
N VAL A 10 -45.91 -4.73 -10.59
CA VAL A 10 -44.52 -5.11 -10.80
C VAL A 10 -43.65 -4.63 -9.64
N ALA A 11 -42.80 -5.49 -9.08
CA ALA A 11 -41.62 -5.06 -8.32
C ALA A 11 -40.51 -6.12 -8.35
N SER A 12 -39.52 -5.82 -9.18
CA SER A 12 -38.20 -6.42 -9.33
C SER A 12 -37.47 -6.73 -8.02
N PHE A 13 -36.72 -7.84 -7.98
CA PHE A 13 -35.45 -7.91 -7.23
C PHE A 13 -34.44 -8.69 -8.07
N LEU A 14 -33.80 -7.96 -8.99
CA LEU A 14 -32.50 -8.34 -9.51
C LEU A 14 -31.53 -8.29 -8.32
N LEU A 15 -31.14 -9.46 -7.80
CA LEU A 15 -29.98 -9.54 -6.91
C LEU A 15 -28.74 -9.23 -7.74
N SER A 16 -28.40 -7.95 -7.81
CA SER A 16 -27.07 -7.51 -8.20
C SER A 16 -26.11 -8.05 -7.15
N VAL A 17 -25.34 -9.08 -7.52
CA VAL A 17 -24.15 -9.48 -6.78
C VAL A 17 -23.20 -8.30 -6.86
N VAL A 18 -23.20 -7.46 -5.83
CA VAL A 18 -22.18 -6.42 -5.68
C VAL A 18 -20.92 -7.17 -5.29
N SER A 19 -20.12 -7.55 -6.27
CA SER A 19 -18.71 -7.85 -6.05
C SER A 19 -18.09 -6.57 -5.50
N ILE A 20 -18.00 -6.47 -4.18
CA ILE A 20 -17.19 -5.46 -3.52
C ILE A 20 -15.76 -5.86 -3.82
N ALA A 21 -15.21 -5.34 -4.92
CA ALA A 21 -13.79 -5.42 -5.18
C ALA A 21 -13.10 -4.86 -3.92
N GLY A 22 -12.29 -5.69 -3.26
CA GLY A 22 -11.44 -5.22 -2.17
C GLY A 22 -10.60 -4.05 -2.66
N PRO A 23 -10.06 -3.23 -1.74
CA PRO A 23 -9.26 -2.07 -2.14
C PRO A 23 -8.17 -2.51 -3.11
N VAL A 24 -8.26 -2.03 -4.34
CA VAL A 24 -7.21 -2.21 -5.34
C VAL A 24 -6.01 -1.46 -4.80
N GLU A 25 -4.88 -2.16 -4.63
CA GLU A 25 -3.60 -1.53 -4.32
C GLU A 25 -3.31 -0.48 -5.41
N SER A 26 -3.64 0.78 -5.13
CA SER A 26 -3.45 1.85 -6.09
C SER A 26 -1.97 2.23 -6.06
N TYR A 27 -1.22 1.82 -7.08
CA TYR A 27 0.15 2.27 -7.28
C TYR A 27 0.22 3.79 -7.16
N ARG A 28 1.16 4.30 -6.36
CA ARG A 28 1.45 5.73 -6.36
C ARG A 28 2.23 6.05 -7.62
N THR A 29 1.62 6.84 -8.50
CA THR A 29 2.17 7.25 -9.79
C THR A 29 2.54 8.72 -9.78
N GLY A 30 3.57 9.10 -10.51
CA GLY A 30 4.07 10.47 -10.60
C GLY A 30 5.54 10.55 -10.18
N PRO A 31 6.32 11.51 -10.73
CA PRO A 31 7.75 11.66 -10.42
C PRO A 31 8.03 11.88 -8.92
N GLU A 32 7.07 12.43 -8.18
CA GLU A 32 7.14 12.65 -6.74
C GLU A 32 7.01 11.37 -5.91
N TYR A 33 6.36 10.33 -6.44
CA TYR A 33 6.13 9.06 -5.74
C TYR A 33 6.96 7.90 -6.29
N CYS A 34 7.26 7.92 -7.58
CA CYS A 34 7.99 6.86 -8.26
C CYS A 34 8.94 7.45 -9.32
N PRO A 35 10.07 8.05 -8.91
CA PRO A 35 11.01 8.70 -9.81
C PRO A 35 11.87 7.72 -10.61
N HIS A 36 12.20 8.13 -11.83
CA HIS A 36 13.18 7.51 -12.72
C HIS A 36 14.32 8.49 -13.04
N ASP A 37 14.97 9.00 -11.99
CA ASP A 37 15.94 10.10 -12.04
C ASP A 37 17.40 9.64 -12.17
N ARG A 38 17.68 8.33 -12.12
CA ARG A 38 19.03 7.78 -12.16
C ARG A 38 19.35 7.16 -13.52
N ALA A 39 20.51 7.50 -14.06
CA ALA A 39 20.99 6.94 -15.32
C ALA A 39 21.13 5.40 -15.24
N PRO A 40 20.79 4.65 -16.30
CA PRO A 40 20.92 3.17 -16.30
C PRO A 40 22.35 2.65 -16.08
N THR A 41 23.35 3.51 -16.34
CA THR A 41 24.78 3.25 -16.15
C THR A 41 25.31 3.69 -14.79
N ALA A 42 24.46 4.24 -13.91
CA ALA A 42 24.85 4.60 -12.56
C ALA A 42 25.28 3.37 -11.75
N THR A 43 26.01 3.61 -10.68
CA THR A 43 26.43 2.55 -9.75
C THR A 43 25.22 1.83 -9.16
N THR A 44 25.28 0.50 -9.18
CA THR A 44 24.30 -0.38 -8.53
C THR A 44 24.26 -0.10 -7.03
N LEU A 45 23.06 0.02 -6.47
CA LEU A 45 22.88 0.21 -5.03
C LEU A 45 23.09 -1.10 -4.28
N THR A 46 23.72 -0.99 -3.11
CA THR A 46 23.76 -2.02 -2.08
C THR A 46 22.37 -2.18 -1.42
N GLU A 47 22.17 -3.29 -0.72
CA GLU A 47 20.94 -3.52 0.06
C GLU A 47 20.65 -2.38 1.06
N LYS A 48 21.67 -1.89 1.77
CA LYS A 48 21.49 -0.79 2.71
C LYS A 48 21.01 0.48 2.00
N GLU A 49 21.65 0.83 0.89
CA GLU A 49 21.30 2.03 0.12
C GLU A 49 19.91 1.92 -0.52
N VAL A 50 19.47 0.72 -0.91
CA VAL A 50 18.14 0.54 -1.49
C VAL A 50 17.04 0.68 -0.44
N ILE A 51 17.28 0.21 0.80
CA ILE A 51 16.37 0.42 1.92
C ILE A 51 16.26 1.91 2.25
N GLU A 52 17.39 2.63 2.29
CA GLU A 52 17.42 4.07 2.51
C GLU A 52 16.65 4.82 1.40
N ARG A 53 16.90 4.47 0.12
CA ARG A 53 16.17 5.03 -1.02
C ARG A 53 14.67 4.76 -0.94
N ALA A 54 14.27 3.54 -0.62
CA ALA A 54 12.85 3.18 -0.48
C ALA A 54 12.15 4.02 0.58
N ARG A 55 12.79 4.26 1.74
CA ARG A 55 12.23 5.11 2.80
C ARG A 55 12.01 6.56 2.36
N THR A 56 12.86 7.11 1.48
CA THR A 56 12.65 8.48 0.95
C THR A 56 11.45 8.61 0.01
N LEU A 57 10.93 7.50 -0.51
CA LEU A 57 9.77 7.47 -1.40
C LEU A 57 8.44 7.24 -0.67
N LEU A 58 8.50 7.06 0.65
CA LEU A 58 7.32 6.98 1.50
C LEU A 58 6.89 8.38 1.93
N PRO A 59 5.61 8.57 2.31
CA PRO A 59 5.17 9.79 2.97
C PRO A 59 6.08 10.14 4.15
N HIS A 60 6.34 11.43 4.36
CA HIS A 60 7.28 11.93 5.38
C HIS A 60 6.97 11.39 6.78
N ASP A 61 5.70 11.22 7.11
CA ASP A 61 5.16 10.74 8.38
C ASP A 61 4.90 9.23 8.41
N PHE A 62 5.19 8.50 7.33
CA PHE A 62 4.86 7.06 7.23
C PHE A 62 5.47 6.23 8.36
N CYS A 63 6.68 6.55 8.80
CA CYS A 63 7.33 5.82 9.90
C CYS A 63 7.18 6.48 11.27
N GLY A 64 6.32 7.49 11.38
CA GLY A 64 6.09 8.22 12.62
C GLY A 64 7.33 8.98 13.12
N PRO A 65 7.37 9.31 14.44
CA PRO A 65 6.38 8.91 15.44
C PRO A 65 5.09 9.76 15.39
N ASP A 66 3.94 9.09 15.50
CA ASP A 66 2.65 9.72 15.80
C ASP A 66 1.95 9.00 16.96
N SER A 67 0.66 9.27 17.20
CA SER A 67 -0.08 8.63 18.31
C SER A 67 -0.30 7.12 18.17
N PHE A 68 -0.11 6.56 16.96
CA PHE A 68 -0.37 5.16 16.62
C PHE A 68 0.88 4.41 16.15
N VAL A 69 1.85 5.10 15.54
CA VAL A 69 3.07 4.53 14.96
C VAL A 69 4.30 5.00 15.75
N SER A 70 5.13 4.05 16.17
CA SER A 70 6.40 4.32 16.84
C SER A 70 7.60 4.29 15.89
N GLY A 71 7.50 3.59 14.75
CA GLY A 71 8.59 3.42 13.81
C GLY A 71 8.24 2.50 12.65
N CYS A 72 9.24 2.23 11.79
CA CYS A 72 9.17 1.17 10.79
C CYS A 72 10.35 0.20 10.89
N ASP A 73 10.08 -1.07 10.58
CA ASP A 73 11.09 -2.00 10.13
C ASP A 73 11.10 -2.04 8.60
N ALA A 74 12.23 -2.40 8.00
CA ALA A 74 12.35 -2.53 6.56
C ALA A 74 13.20 -3.75 6.21
N ASP A 75 12.69 -4.59 5.32
CA ASP A 75 13.36 -5.77 4.80
C ASP A 75 13.46 -5.67 3.28
N SER A 76 14.53 -6.21 2.71
CA SER A 76 14.76 -6.19 1.26
C SER A 76 14.92 -7.59 0.68
N GLU A 77 14.50 -7.75 -0.56
CA GLU A 77 14.69 -8.95 -1.36
C GLU A 77 15.14 -8.55 -2.77
N TRP A 78 16.16 -9.24 -3.29
CA TRP A 78 16.54 -9.13 -4.71
C TRP A 78 15.86 -10.24 -5.52
N ALA A 79 15.00 -9.87 -6.45
CA ALA A 79 14.30 -10.82 -7.32
C ALA A 79 14.07 -10.23 -8.71
N ASN A 80 14.25 -11.06 -9.75
CA ASN A 80 13.95 -10.69 -11.14
C ASN A 80 14.62 -9.39 -11.62
N GLY A 81 15.84 -9.12 -11.15
CA GLY A 81 16.60 -7.92 -11.53
C GLY A 81 16.16 -6.62 -10.83
N ALA A 82 15.33 -6.73 -9.79
CA ALA A 82 14.84 -5.61 -9.01
C ALA A 82 14.99 -5.87 -7.50
N TRP A 83 15.14 -4.79 -6.76
CA TRP A 83 15.00 -4.75 -5.31
C TRP A 83 13.52 -4.60 -4.96
N ARG A 84 13.05 -5.41 -4.02
CA ARG A 84 11.72 -5.31 -3.41
C ARG A 84 11.92 -4.97 -1.94
N VAL A 85 11.56 -3.75 -1.55
CA VAL A 85 11.69 -3.29 -0.16
C VAL A 85 10.31 -3.29 0.48
N PHE A 86 10.15 -4.10 1.52
CA PHE A 86 8.97 -4.10 2.37
C PHE A 86 9.23 -3.21 3.58
N VAL A 87 8.36 -2.23 3.80
CA VAL A 87 8.43 -1.34 4.97
C VAL A 87 7.16 -1.50 5.78
N GLN A 88 7.31 -1.87 7.05
CA GLN A 88 6.21 -2.18 7.95
C GLN A 88 6.25 -1.28 9.17
N GLN A 89 5.17 -0.56 9.41
CA GLN A 89 5.01 0.21 10.63
C GLN A 89 4.92 -0.72 11.84
N TYR A 90 5.42 -0.23 12.98
CA TYR A 90 5.20 -0.84 14.27
C TYR A 90 4.85 0.21 15.32
N ARG A 91 4.19 -0.25 16.37
CA ARG A 91 3.99 0.47 17.63
C ARG A 91 4.72 -0.27 18.75
N HIS A 92 5.31 0.45 19.68
CA HIS A 92 5.78 -0.16 20.92
C HIS A 92 4.62 -0.48 21.86
N SER A 93 4.52 -1.74 22.27
CA SER A 93 3.63 -2.20 23.34
C SER A 93 4.51 -2.81 24.43
N GLY A 94 5.00 -1.95 25.34
CA GLY A 94 6.13 -2.29 26.21
C GLY A 94 7.39 -2.55 25.38
N ASP A 95 8.10 -3.64 25.68
CA ASP A 95 9.35 -4.01 25.00
C ASP A 95 9.15 -4.68 23.63
N ARG A 96 7.90 -4.81 23.16
CA ARG A 96 7.56 -5.51 21.91
C ARG A 96 7.14 -4.54 20.83
N LYS A 97 7.52 -4.85 19.59
CA LYS A 97 6.99 -4.22 18.38
C LYS A 97 5.70 -4.93 17.96
N ASP A 98 4.58 -4.25 18.07
CA ASP A 98 3.27 -4.66 17.58
C ASP A 98 3.06 -4.07 16.17
N ARG A 99 2.64 -4.91 15.22
CA ARG A 99 2.43 -4.57 13.81
C ARG A 99 0.96 -4.76 13.39
N GLY A 100 0.13 -5.29 14.29
CA GLY A 100 -1.25 -5.64 13.99
C GLY A 100 -2.07 -4.40 13.62
N GLY A 101 -2.72 -4.44 12.46
CA GLY A 101 -3.57 -3.34 11.98
C GLY A 101 -2.82 -2.09 11.53
N LEU A 102 -1.49 -2.09 11.51
CA LEU A 102 -0.69 -0.95 11.04
C LEU A 102 -0.34 -1.08 9.55
N THR A 103 -0.13 0.07 8.91
CA THR A 103 0.15 0.15 7.48
C THR A 103 1.53 -0.44 7.14
N HIS A 104 1.64 -0.93 5.91
CA HIS A 104 2.89 -1.31 5.29
C HIS A 104 3.00 -0.70 3.89
N SER A 105 4.14 -0.87 3.23
CA SER A 105 4.31 -0.47 1.84
C SER A 105 5.36 -1.36 1.17
N TYR A 106 5.20 -1.57 -0.13
CA TYR A 106 6.22 -2.16 -0.97
C TYR A 106 6.77 -1.11 -1.93
N VAL A 107 8.09 -0.93 -1.93
CA VAL A 107 8.78 -0.12 -2.93
C VAL A 107 9.67 -1.04 -3.75
N ILE A 108 9.42 -1.09 -5.06
CA ILE A 108 10.19 -1.89 -6.01
C ILE A 108 11.11 -0.95 -6.76
N LEU A 109 12.41 -1.22 -6.70
CA LEU A 109 13.45 -0.41 -7.31
C LEU A 109 14.27 -1.24 -8.30
N ASP A 110 14.72 -0.64 -9.40
CA ASP A 110 15.73 -1.28 -10.25
C ASP A 110 17.09 -1.36 -9.53
N ARG A 111 18.09 -1.96 -10.20
CA ARG A 111 19.44 -2.12 -9.65
C ARG A 111 20.11 -0.80 -9.23
N VAL A 112 19.75 0.32 -9.86
CA VAL A 112 20.36 1.63 -9.59
C VAL A 112 19.49 2.50 -8.70
N GLY A 113 18.28 2.08 -8.34
CA GLY A 113 17.38 2.81 -7.44
C GLY A 113 16.31 3.66 -8.11
N ASN A 114 16.04 3.47 -9.41
CA ASN A 114 14.82 4.03 -10.02
C ASN A 114 13.61 3.23 -9.56
N CYS A 115 12.50 3.92 -9.30
CA CYS A 115 11.28 3.28 -8.87
C CYS A 115 10.60 2.55 -10.02
N LEU A 116 10.29 1.27 -9.83
CA LEU A 116 9.47 0.47 -10.73
C LEU A 116 8.02 0.41 -10.24
N ALA A 117 7.82 0.43 -8.91
CA ALA A 117 6.52 0.53 -8.29
C ALA A 117 6.63 1.08 -6.86
N ASN A 118 5.71 1.96 -6.46
CA ASN A 118 5.50 2.37 -5.08
C ASN A 118 4.07 1.99 -4.69
N ILE A 119 3.95 0.89 -3.96
CA ILE A 119 2.68 0.25 -3.62
C ILE A 119 2.38 0.65 -2.17
N PRO A 120 1.39 1.52 -1.92
CA PRO A 120 0.90 1.69 -0.57
C PRO A 120 0.36 0.34 -0.10
N GLY A 121 0.51 -0.05 1.15
CA GLY A 121 -0.13 -1.28 1.62
C GLY A 121 -1.63 -1.06 1.82
N THR A 122 -2.43 -2.08 1.48
CA THR A 122 -3.80 -2.16 1.94
C THR A 122 -3.84 -2.45 3.44
N GLU A 123 -4.71 -1.73 4.12
CA GLU A 123 -5.05 -2.04 5.49
C GLU A 123 -5.98 -3.26 5.52
N LEU A 124 -5.73 -4.17 6.45
CA LEU A 124 -6.78 -5.07 6.94
C LEU A 124 -7.50 -4.48 8.18
N GLY A 125 -7.32 -3.20 8.53
CA GLY A 125 -8.07 -2.60 9.63
C GLY A 125 -7.73 -1.19 10.16
N ALA A 126 -7.18 -0.25 9.38
CA ALA A 126 -6.82 1.10 9.89
C ALA A 126 -7.72 2.27 9.40
N ARG A 127 -8.83 1.96 8.73
CA ARG A 127 -9.85 2.92 8.30
C ARG A 127 -11.23 2.34 8.55
N ASN A 128 -11.62 2.30 9.82
CA ASN A 128 -13.01 2.31 10.28
C ASN A 128 -13.10 3.13 11.55
#